data_AF-A0A355H529-F1
#
_entry.id   AF-A0A355H529-F1
#
_cell.length_a   1.000
_cell.length_b   1.000
_cell.length_c   1.000
_cell.angle_alpha   90.00
_cell.angle_beta   90.00
_cell.angle_gamma   90.00
#
_symmetry.space_group_name_H-M   'P 1'
#
loop_
_entity.id
_entity.type
_entity.pdbx_description
1 polymer ?
#
loop_
_entity_poly.entity_id
_entity_poly.type
_entity_poly.pdbx_seq_one_letter_code
_entity_poly.pdbx_strand_id
1 'polypeptide(L)'
;MEALPPKEFKEEDGVRLVDELSILSEQKKELEEKIDAIKHGIIDYAKQIGVEVVFGSGKKATVSIRKDIDFPAKNSDERAKLISLLKQEGHWGDVEDLDVFALKKIIHNREWSEEILNKLKHYQEEKTTATVRLANLKKEA
;
A
#
# COMPACT_ATOMS: atom_id res chain seq x y z
N MET A 1 32.03 29.24 -13.29
CA MET A 1 31.64 30.34 -12.37
C MET A 1 30.93 31.36 -13.23
N GLU A 2 29.60 31.23 -13.37
CA GLU A 2 28.78 32.22 -14.08
C GLU A 2 27.51 32.40 -13.26
N ALA A 3 27.64 33.25 -12.24
CA ALA A 3 26.51 33.82 -11.52
C ALA A 3 25.90 34.87 -12.46
N LEU A 4 24.71 34.57 -12.97
CA LEU A 4 23.89 35.52 -13.71
C LEU A 4 23.66 36.77 -12.84
N PRO A 5 23.73 37.98 -13.42
CA PRO A 5 23.61 39.21 -12.64
C PRO A 5 22.23 39.26 -11.97
N PRO A 6 22.15 39.69 -10.70
CA PRO A 6 20.89 39.88 -10.01
C PRO A 6 20.18 41.06 -10.67
N LYS A 7 19.41 40.77 -11.73
CA LYS A 7 18.26 41.59 -12.07
C LYS A 7 17.46 41.67 -10.78
N GLU A 8 17.35 42.86 -10.23
CA GLU A 8 16.39 43.24 -9.19
C GLU A 8 15.13 42.40 -9.36
N PHE A 9 15.09 41.27 -8.65
CA PHE A 9 13.85 40.59 -8.44
C PHE A 9 13.04 41.64 -7.70
N LYS A 10 11.76 41.78 -8.03
CA LYS A 10 10.82 42.24 -7.02
C LYS A 10 10.93 41.24 -5.87
N GLU A 11 11.89 41.46 -4.98
CA GLU A 11 12.27 40.58 -3.89
C GLU A 11 11.07 40.37 -2.97
N GLU A 12 10.13 41.32 -2.93
CA GLU A 12 8.87 41.20 -2.21
C GLU A 12 7.87 40.23 -2.85
N ASP A 13 7.69 40.20 -4.18
CA ASP A 13 6.71 39.33 -4.83
C ASP A 13 7.16 37.87 -4.82
N GLY A 14 8.43 37.61 -5.11
CA GLY A 14 8.97 36.25 -5.13
C GLY A 14 9.02 35.61 -3.75
N VAL A 15 9.44 36.37 -2.72
CA VAL A 15 9.48 35.89 -1.34
C VAL A 15 8.06 35.65 -0.80
N ARG A 16 7.09 36.54 -1.10
CA ARG A 16 5.67 36.32 -0.74
C ARG A 16 5.10 35.05 -1.36
N LEU A 17 5.37 34.78 -2.64
CA LEU A 17 4.89 33.57 -3.30
C LEU A 17 5.45 32.29 -2.67
N VAL A 18 6.73 32.31 -2.25
CA VAL A 18 7.36 31.16 -1.57
C VAL A 18 6.80 30.99 -0.16
N ASP A 19 6.57 32.09 0.56
CA ASP A 19 5.99 32.09 1.91
C ASP A 19 4.55 31.54 1.89
N GLU A 20 3.71 32.04 0.97
CA GLU A 20 2.35 31.51 0.75
C GLU A 20 2.35 30.03 0.36
N LEU A 21 3.29 29.61 -0.49
CA LEU A 21 3.44 28.20 -0.87
C LEU A 21 3.87 27.33 0.32
N SER A 22 4.70 27.84 1.23
CA SER A 22 5.06 27.14 2.47
C SER A 22 3.84 26.92 3.36
N ILE A 23 3.06 27.98 3.60
CA ILE A 23 1.83 27.91 4.41
C ILE A 23 0.83 26.93 3.79
N LEU A 24 0.60 27.02 2.48
CA LEU A 24 -0.30 26.09 1.77
C LEU A 24 0.21 24.65 1.81
N SER A 25 1.54 24.45 1.77
CA SER A 25 2.13 23.12 1.86
C SER A 25 1.98 22.52 3.25
N GLU A 26 2.15 23.32 4.31
CA GLU A 26 1.91 22.90 5.70
C GLU A 26 0.43 22.57 5.92
N GLN A 27 -0.48 23.45 5.48
CA GLN A 27 -1.92 23.19 5.54
C GLN A 27 -2.30 21.92 4.78
N LYS A 28 -1.76 21.73 3.57
CA LYS A 28 -1.99 20.52 2.79
C LYS A 28 -1.55 19.28 3.57
N LYS A 29 -0.37 19.31 4.19
CA LYS A 29 0.14 18.20 5.00
C LYS A 29 -0.77 17.92 6.19
N GLU A 30 -1.20 18.94 6.93
CA GLU A 30 -2.16 18.77 8.03
C GLU A 30 -3.50 18.19 7.57
N LEU A 31 -3.99 18.64 6.41
CA LEU A 31 -5.21 18.11 5.79
C LEU A 31 -5.03 16.65 5.38
N GLU A 32 -3.89 16.28 4.80
CA GLU A 32 -3.58 14.89 4.45
C GLU A 32 -3.53 14.01 5.71
N GLU A 33 -2.89 14.46 6.79
CA GLU A 33 -2.85 13.74 8.07
C GLU A 33 -4.26 13.56 8.66
N LYS A 34 -5.09 14.61 8.64
CA LYS A 34 -6.50 14.53 9.09
C LYS A 34 -7.32 13.56 8.23
N ILE A 35 -7.12 13.58 6.91
CA ILE A 35 -7.78 12.64 6.00
C ILE A 35 -7.38 11.20 6.32
N ASP A 36 -6.10 10.96 6.57
CA ASP A 36 -5.59 9.63 6.89
C ASP A 36 -6.13 9.12 8.23
N ALA A 37 -6.13 9.97 9.26
CA ALA A 37 -6.73 9.66 10.56
C ALA A 37 -8.22 9.28 10.44
N ILE A 38 -9.00 10.05 9.65
CA ILE A 38 -10.42 9.73 9.43
C ILE A 38 -10.58 8.42 8.63
N LYS A 39 -9.77 8.18 7.59
CA LYS A 39 -9.81 6.91 6.85
C LYS A 39 -9.52 5.73 7.78
N HIS A 40 -8.55 5.86 8.67
CA HIS A 40 -8.22 4.81 9.63
C HIS A 40 -9.39 4.57 10.59
N GLY A 41 -10.04 5.62 11.09
CA GLY A 41 -11.26 5.51 11.90
C GLY A 41 -12.41 4.83 11.17
N ILE A 42 -12.60 5.12 9.86
CA ILE A 42 -13.62 4.44 9.04
C ILE A 42 -13.29 2.95 8.87
N ILE A 43 -12.01 2.59 8.67
CA ILE A 43 -11.57 1.19 8.59
C ILE A 43 -11.84 0.47 9.90
N ASP A 44 -11.50 1.08 11.03
CA ASP A 44 -11.68 0.48 12.35
C ASP A 44 -13.16 0.28 12.68
N TYR A 45 -13.98 1.30 12.40
CA TYR A 45 -15.44 1.22 12.52
C TYR A 45 -16.03 0.11 11.64
N ALA A 46 -15.60 0.03 10.38
CA ALA A 46 -16.01 -1.02 9.45
C ALA A 46 -15.61 -2.42 9.94
N LYS A 47 -14.39 -2.57 10.48
CA LYS A 47 -13.90 -3.83 11.08
C LYS A 47 -14.72 -4.23 12.30
N GLN A 48 -14.99 -3.30 13.22
CA GLN A 48 -15.69 -3.57 14.47
C GLN A 48 -17.13 -4.06 14.23
N ILE A 49 -17.79 -3.50 13.21
CA ILE A 49 -19.20 -3.82 12.89
C ILE A 49 -19.29 -4.93 11.83
N GLY A 50 -18.18 -5.24 11.14
CA GLY A 50 -18.13 -6.25 10.08
C GLY A 50 -18.81 -5.80 8.79
N VAL A 51 -18.76 -4.50 8.48
CA VAL A 51 -19.39 -3.92 7.29
C VAL A 51 -18.34 -3.47 6.27
N GLU A 52 -18.59 -3.72 5.00
CA GLU A 52 -17.69 -3.30 3.91
C GLU A 52 -18.03 -1.90 3.37
N VAL A 53 -19.18 -1.33 3.74
CA VAL A 53 -19.64 -0.02 3.26
C VAL A 53 -20.21 0.80 4.41
N VAL A 54 -19.64 2.00 4.60
CA VAL A 54 -20.12 2.99 5.57
C VAL A 54 -20.81 4.12 4.82
N PHE A 55 -22.06 4.39 5.15
CA PHE A 55 -22.84 5.46 4.52
C PHE A 55 -22.74 6.75 5.33
N GLY A 56 -22.42 7.85 4.65
CA GLY A 56 -22.54 9.20 5.19
C GLY A 56 -23.73 9.94 4.55
N SER A 57 -23.94 11.20 4.94
CA SER A 57 -25.12 11.98 4.52
C SER A 57 -25.28 12.22 3.01
N GLY A 58 -24.22 12.05 2.22
CA GLY A 58 -24.27 12.18 0.76
C GLY A 58 -23.23 11.38 -0.02
N LYS A 59 -22.34 10.67 0.69
CA LYS A 59 -21.29 9.82 0.11
C LYS A 59 -21.23 8.51 0.86
N LYS A 60 -20.76 7.46 0.20
CA LYS A 60 -20.44 6.18 0.84
C LYS A 60 -18.94 5.94 0.82
N ALA A 61 -18.41 5.43 1.92
CA ALA A 61 -17.05 4.95 2.02
C ALA A 61 -17.08 3.43 1.96
N THR A 62 -16.58 2.85 0.87
CA THR A 62 -16.40 1.40 0.75
C THR A 62 -15.03 1.04 1.32
N VAL A 63 -15.04 0.25 2.38
CA VAL A 63 -13.86 -0.32 3.02
C VAL A 63 -13.66 -1.72 2.47
N SER A 64 -12.66 -1.90 1.62
CA SER A 64 -12.26 -3.23 1.17
C SER A 64 -11.10 -3.71 2.04
N ILE A 65 -11.35 -4.73 2.85
CA ILE A 65 -10.34 -5.40 3.64
C ILE A 65 -9.98 -6.68 2.91
N ARG A 66 -8.81 -6.72 2.28
CA ARG A 66 -8.29 -7.95 1.69
C ARG A 66 -7.26 -8.55 2.64
N LYS A 67 -7.47 -9.80 3.00
CA LYS A 67 -6.43 -10.65 3.56
C LYS A 67 -5.61 -11.12 2.38
N ASP A 68 -4.44 -10.53 2.21
CA ASP A 68 -3.51 -10.94 1.18
C ASP A 68 -2.35 -11.67 1.85
N ILE A 69 -1.90 -12.73 1.20
CA ILE A 69 -0.76 -13.51 1.65
C ILE A 69 0.44 -12.94 0.89
N ASP A 70 1.35 -12.33 1.63
CA ASP A 70 2.60 -11.81 1.11
C ASP A 70 3.74 -12.76 1.51
N PHE A 71 4.86 -12.66 0.80
CA PHE A 71 6.06 -13.44 1.09
C PHE A 71 7.20 -12.49 1.50
N PRO A 72 8.18 -12.95 2.28
CA PRO A 72 9.24 -12.12 2.83
C PRO A 72 9.95 -11.29 1.75
N ALA A 73 10.14 -10.01 2.05
CA ALA A 73 10.71 -9.02 1.15
C ALA A 73 12.14 -9.38 0.71
N LYS A 74 12.60 -8.75 -0.40
CA LYS A 74 13.91 -9.01 -1.06
C LYS A 74 15.15 -8.96 -0.15
N ASN A 75 15.06 -8.48 1.09
CA ASN A 75 16.17 -8.34 2.03
C ASN A 75 15.94 -9.02 3.40
N SER A 76 14.99 -9.94 3.54
CA SER A 76 14.78 -10.66 4.80
C SER A 76 15.54 -12.01 4.81
N ASP A 77 16.14 -12.38 5.95
CA ASP A 77 16.76 -13.70 6.16
C ASP A 77 15.83 -14.87 5.82
N GLU A 78 14.53 -14.68 6.04
CA GLU A 78 13.48 -15.64 5.68
C GLU A 78 13.42 -15.89 4.18
N ARG A 79 13.65 -14.87 3.36
CA ARG A 79 13.75 -15.03 1.90
C ARG A 79 14.94 -15.90 1.54
N ALA A 80 16.11 -15.69 2.15
CA ALA A 80 17.29 -16.51 1.88
C ALA A 80 17.06 -18.00 2.20
N LYS A 81 16.31 -18.28 3.28
CA LYS A 81 15.89 -19.65 3.64
C LYS A 81 14.91 -20.23 2.61
N LEU A 82 13.93 -19.44 2.18
CA LEU A 82 12.96 -19.80 1.14
C LEU A 82 13.65 -20.12 -0.20
N ILE A 83 14.61 -19.27 -0.61
CA ILE A 83 15.41 -19.45 -1.83
C ILE A 83 16.21 -20.76 -1.74
N SER A 84 16.87 -21.00 -0.60
CA SER A 84 17.64 -22.21 -0.38
C SER A 84 16.76 -23.45 -0.46
N LEU A 85 15.57 -23.40 0.13
CA LEU A 85 14.59 -24.48 0.06
C LEU A 85 14.16 -24.76 -1.38
N LEU A 86 13.80 -23.73 -2.14
CA LEU A 86 13.38 -23.87 -3.54
C LEU A 86 14.49 -24.39 -4.44
N LYS A 87 15.74 -24.01 -4.17
CA LYS A 87 16.91 -24.55 -4.88
C LYS A 87 17.15 -26.02 -4.55
N GLN A 88 16.97 -26.43 -3.29
CA GLN A 88 17.07 -27.84 -2.90
C GLN A 88 15.99 -28.69 -3.56
N GLU A 89 14.77 -28.18 -3.65
CA GLU A 89 13.64 -28.88 -4.26
C GLU A 89 13.61 -28.76 -5.79
N GLY A 90 14.54 -28.02 -6.41
CA GLY A 90 14.63 -27.85 -7.86
C GLY A 90 13.61 -26.89 -8.49
N HIS A 91 12.71 -26.32 -7.70
CA HIS A 91 11.63 -25.43 -8.16
C HIS A 91 12.02 -23.95 -8.23
N TRP A 92 13.28 -23.62 -7.96
CA TRP A 92 13.80 -22.25 -8.09
C TRP A 92 13.63 -21.68 -9.52
N GLY A 93 13.65 -22.53 -10.54
CA GLY A 93 13.48 -22.10 -11.94
C GLY A 93 12.06 -21.63 -12.29
N ASP A 94 11.04 -22.09 -11.56
CA ASP A 94 9.64 -21.71 -11.79
C ASP A 94 9.30 -20.32 -11.24
N VAL A 95 10.09 -19.82 -10.28
CA VAL A 95 9.89 -18.53 -9.62
C VAL A 95 11.03 -17.60 -9.99
N GLU A 96 10.89 -16.93 -11.13
CA GLU A 96 11.86 -15.92 -11.58
C GLU A 96 12.07 -14.87 -10.47
N ASP A 97 13.29 -14.80 -9.93
CA ASP A 97 13.69 -13.90 -8.83
C ASP A 97 12.87 -14.03 -7.54
N LEU A 98 12.15 -15.14 -7.33
CA LEU A 98 11.17 -15.28 -6.24
C LEU A 98 10.10 -14.18 -6.29
N ASP A 99 9.48 -14.03 -7.45
CA ASP A 99 8.33 -13.17 -7.62
C ASP A 99 7.15 -13.69 -6.77
N VAL A 100 6.65 -12.83 -5.88
CA VAL A 100 5.55 -13.13 -4.94
C VAL A 100 4.29 -13.52 -5.70
N PHE A 101 4.03 -12.90 -6.87
CA PHE A 101 2.87 -13.24 -7.70
C PHE A 101 3.02 -14.61 -8.34
N ALA A 102 4.21 -14.94 -8.87
CA ALA A 102 4.48 -16.27 -9.42
C ALA A 102 4.31 -17.34 -8.35
N LEU A 103 4.88 -17.12 -7.16
CA LEU A 103 4.76 -18.04 -6.03
C LEU A 103 3.29 -18.24 -5.62
N LYS A 104 2.53 -17.14 -5.51
CA LYS A 104 1.11 -17.19 -5.15
C LYS A 104 0.28 -17.94 -6.20
N LYS A 105 0.59 -17.77 -7.49
CA LYS A 105 -0.06 -18.49 -8.58
C LYS A 105 0.20 -19.99 -8.51
N ILE A 106 1.45 -20.39 -8.29
CA ILE A 106 1.86 -21.79 -8.13
C ILE A 106 1.16 -22.45 -6.94
N ILE A 107 1.11 -21.75 -5.80
CA ILE A 107 0.43 -22.24 -4.59
C ILE A 107 -1.08 -22.37 -4.82
N HIS A 108 -1.70 -21.40 -5.50
CA HIS A 108 -3.12 -21.42 -5.82
C HIS A 108 -3.47 -22.56 -6.78
N ASN A 109 -2.64 -22.76 -7.81
CA ASN A 109 -2.76 -23.85 -8.77
C ASN A 109 -2.33 -25.21 -8.20
N ARG A 110 -1.71 -25.25 -7.01
CA ARG A 110 -1.14 -26.44 -6.37
C ARG A 110 -0.17 -27.20 -7.28
N GLU A 111 0.70 -26.49 -8.00
CA GLU A 111 1.65 -27.12 -8.93
C GLU A 111 2.82 -27.80 -8.21
N TRP A 112 3.03 -27.48 -6.92
CA TRP A 112 4.07 -28.09 -6.08
C TRP A 112 3.48 -29.08 -5.07
N SER A 113 4.35 -29.99 -4.62
CA SER A 113 4.03 -30.96 -3.57
C SER A 113 3.54 -30.30 -2.29
N GLU A 114 2.62 -30.98 -1.60
CA GLU A 114 2.01 -30.51 -0.36
C GLU A 114 3.04 -30.20 0.73
N GLU A 115 4.19 -30.90 0.73
CA GLU A 115 5.31 -30.65 1.63
C GLU A 115 5.89 -29.24 1.46
N ILE A 116 6.15 -28.83 0.21
CA ILE A 116 6.68 -27.50 -0.10
C ILE A 116 5.60 -26.45 0.22
N LEU A 117 4.35 -26.69 -0.19
CA LEU A 117 3.24 -25.78 0.12
C LEU A 117 3.06 -25.56 1.63
N ASN A 118 3.27 -26.59 2.45
CA ASN A 118 3.20 -26.47 3.90
C ASN A 118 4.39 -25.68 4.46
N LYS A 119 5.61 -25.92 3.96
CA LYS A 119 6.78 -25.11 4.33
C LYS A 119 6.59 -23.64 3.94
N LEU A 120 6.02 -23.37 2.76
CA LEU A 120 5.71 -22.00 2.32
C LEU A 120 4.74 -21.30 3.27
N LYS A 121 3.74 -21.99 3.83
CA LYS A 121 2.82 -21.41 4.83
C LYS A 121 3.54 -20.85 6.06
N HIS A 122 4.68 -21.40 6.42
CA HIS A 122 5.48 -20.89 7.53
C HIS A 122 6.15 -19.54 7.21
N TYR A 123 6.40 -19.27 5.93
CA TYR A 123 7.00 -18.03 5.42
C TYR A 123 5.95 -17.08 4.83
N GLN A 124 4.66 -17.35 5.01
CA GLN A 124 3.59 -16.46 4.56
C GLN A 124 3.37 -15.37 5.60
N GLU A 125 3.60 -14.12 5.22
CA GLU A 125 3.20 -12.97 6.02
C GLU A 125 1.75 -12.60 5.67
N GLU A 126 0.85 -12.72 6.65
CA GLU A 126 -0.54 -12.31 6.50
C GLU A 126 -0.62 -10.77 6.51
N LYS A 127 -0.69 -10.16 5.32
CA LYS A 127 -0.83 -8.72 5.18
C LYS A 127 -2.29 -8.34 5.01
N THR A 128 -2.87 -7.76 6.06
CA THR A 128 -4.21 -7.18 5.96
C THR A 128 -4.11 -5.79 5.35
N THR A 129 -4.43 -5.67 4.07
CA THR A 129 -4.47 -4.37 3.39
C THR A 129 -5.90 -3.87 3.39
N ALA A 130 -6.14 -2.74 4.08
CA ALA A 130 -7.43 -2.07 4.08
C ALA A 130 -7.36 -0.84 3.18
N THR A 131 -8.29 -0.72 2.23
CA THR A 131 -8.39 0.45 1.37
C THR A 131 -9.78 1.06 1.51
N VAL A 132 -9.84 2.38 1.73
CA VAL A 132 -11.08 3.14 1.76
C VAL A 132 -11.26 3.85 0.42
N ARG A 133 -12.36 3.55 -0.27
CA ARG A 133 -12.78 4.27 -1.48
C ARG A 133 -14.03 5.08 -1.18
N LEU A 134 -13.97 6.37 -1.46
CA LEU A 134 -15.15 7.24 -1.42
C LEU A 134 -15.86 7.17 -2.76
N ALA A 135 -17.16 6.88 -2.73
CA ALA A 135 -18.03 6.90 -3.89
C ALA A 135 -19.25 7.77 -3.60
N ASN A 136 -19.76 8.44 -4.64
CA ASN A 136 -21.05 9.14 -4.55
C ASN A 136 -22.18 8.11 -4.41
N LEU A 137 -23.16 8.42 -3.55
CA LEU A 137 -24.44 7.73 -3.58
C LEU A 137 -25.14 8.13 -4.87
N LYS A 138 -25.03 7.32 -5.92
CA LYS A 138 -26.01 7.40 -7.00
C LYS A 138 -27.35 7.03 -6.37
N LYS A 139 -28.24 8.01 -6.24
CA LYS A 139 -29.67 7.73 -6.18
C LYS A 139 -29.99 7.03 -7.49
N GLU A 140 -30.22 5.73 -7.45
CA GLU A 140 -31.04 5.10 -8.48
C GLU A 140 -32.39 5.82 -8.42
N ALA A 141 -32.68 6.54 -9.49
CA ALA A 141 -33.94 7.22 -9.73
C ALA A 141 -34.86 6.26 -10.50
#